data_AF-A0A1Q8DJ85-F1
#
_entry.id   AF-A0A1Q8DJ85-F1
#
_cell.length_a   1.000
_cell.length_b   1.000
_cell.length_c   1.000
_cell.angle_alpha   90.00
_cell.angle_beta   90.00
_cell.angle_gamma   90.00
#
_symmetry.space_group_name_H-M   'P 1'
#
loop_
_entity.id
_entity.type
_entity.pdbx_description
1 polymer ?
#
loop_
_entity_poly.entity_id
_entity_poly.type
_entity_poly.pdbx_seq_one_letter_code
_entity_poly.pdbx_strand_id
1 'polypeptide(L)'
;VQLTNASLIDKKLPSVASQLINAVGGKAGALTLQFNENDIADHLTVSKSQFTALNQVNCQLCINNFGSSAKAVEVANFVQPDMVRLAR
;
A
#
# COMPACT_ATOMS: atom_id res chain seq x y z
N VAL A 1 -3.65 3.87 -8.08
CA VAL A 1 -4.32 4.93 -7.29
C VAL A 1 -3.40 5.35 -6.15
N GLN A 2 -3.11 6.64 -6.04
CA GLN A 2 -2.35 7.14 -4.90
C GLN A 2 -3.30 7.41 -3.74
N LEU A 3 -2.96 6.88 -2.57
CA LEU A 3 -3.69 6.99 -1.34
C LEU A 3 -2.85 7.75 -0.30
N THR A 4 -3.55 8.41 0.60
CA THR A 4 -2.93 9.19 1.67
C THR A 4 -2.99 8.43 3.00
N ASN A 5 -2.35 8.97 4.03
CA ASN A 5 -2.37 8.42 5.38
C ASN A 5 -3.80 8.06 5.86
N ALA A 6 -4.79 8.91 5.57
CA ALA A 6 -6.18 8.65 5.96
C ALA A 6 -6.72 7.31 5.43
N SER A 7 -6.34 6.92 4.22
CA SER A 7 -6.72 5.64 3.63
C SER A 7 -5.91 4.46 4.16
N LEU A 8 -4.65 4.70 4.54
CA LEU A 8 -3.77 3.70 5.12
C LEU A 8 -4.31 3.21 6.48
N ILE A 9 -4.82 4.13 7.30
CA ILE A 9 -5.42 3.81 8.61
C ILE A 9 -6.88 3.34 8.52
N ASP A 10 -7.49 3.45 7.34
CA ASP A 10 -8.88 3.07 7.13
C ASP A 10 -9.05 1.56 6.97
N LYS A 11 -9.67 0.93 7.97
CA LYS A 11 -9.91 -0.53 7.99
C LYS A 11 -10.89 -1.02 6.91
N LYS A 12 -11.65 -0.13 6.27
CA LYS A 12 -12.58 -0.48 5.19
C LYS A 12 -11.89 -0.50 3.83
N LEU A 13 -10.69 0.07 3.69
CA LEU A 13 -9.98 0.09 2.42
C LEU A 13 -9.81 -1.30 1.78
N PRO A 14 -9.44 -2.38 2.50
CA PRO A 14 -9.31 -3.70 1.87
C PRO A 14 -10.65 -4.24 1.36
N SER A 15 -11.74 -3.94 2.07
CA SER A 15 -13.09 -4.30 1.66
C SER A 15 -13.51 -3.55 0.39
N VAL A 16 -13.26 -2.24 0.34
CA VAL A 16 -13.52 -1.40 -0.85
C VAL A 16 -12.66 -1.84 -2.03
N ALA A 17 -11.38 -2.13 -1.80
CA ALA A 17 -10.47 -2.62 -2.83
C ALA A 17 -10.92 -3.96 -3.41
N SER A 18 -11.35 -4.90 -2.55
CA SER A 18 -11.94 -6.17 -2.96
C SER A 18 -13.21 -5.99 -3.79
N GLN A 19 -14.12 -5.12 -3.35
CA GLN A 19 -15.34 -4.81 -4.11
C GLN A 19 -15.02 -4.18 -5.46
N LEU A 20 -14.06 -3.27 -5.53
CA LEU A 20 -13.60 -2.66 -6.77
C LEU A 20 -12.99 -3.70 -7.71
N ILE A 21 -12.10 -4.57 -7.23
CA ILE A 21 -11.49 -5.65 -8.03
C ILE A 21 -12.57 -6.59 -8.60
N ASN A 22 -13.54 -6.98 -7.79
CA ASN A 22 -14.66 -7.80 -8.24
C ASN A 22 -15.54 -7.06 -9.25
N ALA A 23 -15.80 -5.77 -9.04
CA ALA A 23 -16.60 -4.96 -9.95
C ALA A 23 -15.92 -4.71 -11.31
N VAL A 24 -14.59 -4.62 -11.36
CA VAL A 24 -13.83 -4.40 -12.62
C VAL A 24 -13.51 -5.69 -13.38
N GLY A 25 -14.03 -6.84 -12.95
CA GLY A 25 -13.85 -8.11 -13.66
C GLY A 25 -12.68 -8.97 -13.18
N GLY A 26 -12.26 -8.82 -11.92
CA GLY A 26 -11.61 -9.89 -11.16
C GLY A 26 -10.16 -10.24 -11.52
N LYS A 27 -9.44 -9.39 -12.26
CA LYS A 27 -7.99 -9.63 -12.48
C LYS A 27 -7.21 -9.30 -11.22
N ALA A 28 -6.50 -10.31 -10.69
CA ALA A 28 -5.47 -10.11 -9.69
C ALA A 28 -4.46 -9.07 -10.18
N GLY A 29 -4.15 -8.07 -9.36
CA GLY A 29 -3.28 -6.95 -9.71
C GLY A 29 -3.91 -5.88 -10.59
N ALA A 30 -5.22 -5.91 -10.84
CA ALA A 30 -5.91 -4.83 -11.57
C ALA A 30 -5.87 -3.48 -10.82
N LEU A 31 -5.74 -3.52 -9.49
CA LEU A 31 -5.65 -2.34 -8.64
C LEU A 31 -4.26 -2.23 -8.01
N THR A 32 -3.50 -1.21 -8.43
CA THR A 32 -2.25 -0.82 -7.77
C THR A 32 -2.52 0.33 -6.81
N LEU A 33 -2.22 0.14 -5.53
CA LEU A 33 -2.35 1.13 -4.48
C LEU A 33 -0.98 1.71 -4.13
N GLN A 34 -0.84 3.03 -4.19
CA GLN A 34 0.41 3.72 -3.93
C GLN A 34 0.30 4.52 -2.64
N PHE A 35 1.24 4.35 -1.72
CA PHE A 35 1.31 5.07 -0.44
C PHE A 35 2.65 5.79 -0.33
N ASN A 36 2.70 6.99 0.26
CA ASN A 36 4.00 7.64 0.45
C ASN A 36 4.79 6.97 1.57
N GLU A 37 6.10 6.93 1.41
CA GLU A 37 7.01 6.39 2.42
C GLU A 37 6.80 7.03 3.81
N ASN A 38 6.64 8.35 3.87
CA ASN A 38 6.45 9.06 5.13
C ASN A 38 5.16 8.65 5.87
N ASP A 39 4.06 8.45 5.14
CA ASP A 39 2.78 8.02 5.73
C ASP A 39 2.90 6.61 6.30
N ILE A 40 3.62 5.73 5.59
CA ILE A 40 3.89 4.35 6.04
C ILE A 40 4.82 4.35 7.26
N ALA A 41 5.87 5.18 7.23
CA ALA A 41 6.85 5.29 8.30
C ALA A 41 6.23 5.82 9.61
N ASP A 42 5.25 6.73 9.52
CA ASP A 42 4.50 7.25 10.67
C ASP A 42 3.61 6.17 11.30
N HIS A 43 3.04 5.28 10.49
CA HIS A 43 2.13 4.23 10.93
C HIS A 43 2.54 2.82 10.51
N LEU A 44 3.79 2.42 10.79
CA LEU A 44 4.36 1.12 10.38
C LEU A 44 3.50 -0.09 10.75
N THR A 45 3.01 -0.15 11.99
CA THR A 45 2.19 -1.28 12.48
C THR A 45 0.86 -1.41 11.74
N VAL A 46 0.20 -0.27 11.49
CA VAL A 46 -1.09 -0.23 10.77
C VAL A 46 -0.86 -0.57 9.30
N SER A 47 0.18 0.02 8.70
CA SER A 47 0.60 -0.23 7.32
C SER A 47 0.83 -1.70 7.05
N LYS A 48 1.58 -2.40 7.91
CA LYS A 48 1.83 -3.84 7.73
C LYS A 48 0.55 -4.66 7.70
N SER A 49 -0.36 -4.40 8.64
CA SER A 49 -1.65 -5.09 8.71
C SER A 49 -2.49 -4.81 7.46
N GLN A 50 -2.48 -3.55 7.02
CA GLN A 50 -3.21 -3.10 5.85
C GLN A 50 -2.66 -3.69 4.55
N PHE A 51 -1.34 -3.68 4.37
CA PHE A 51 -0.66 -4.26 3.21
C PHE A 51 -0.92 -5.76 3.14
N THR A 52 -0.91 -6.46 4.27
CA THR A 52 -1.26 -7.90 4.32
C THR A 52 -2.70 -8.13 3.86
N ALA A 53 -3.65 -7.33 4.35
CA ALA A 53 -5.06 -7.43 3.96
C ALA A 53 -5.27 -7.09 2.47
N LEU A 54 -4.55 -6.09 1.96
CA LEU A 54 -4.58 -5.69 0.54
C LEU A 54 -3.96 -6.76 -0.37
N ASN A 55 -2.88 -7.40 0.06
CA ASN A 55 -2.25 -8.48 -0.66
C ASN A 55 -3.18 -9.72 -0.75
N GLN A 56 -3.92 -10.03 0.33
CA GLN A 56 -4.93 -11.09 0.33
C GLN A 56 -6.06 -10.85 -0.69
N VAL A 57 -6.39 -9.59 -0.98
CA VAL A 57 -7.40 -9.23 -1.99
C VAL A 57 -6.78 -9.06 -3.38
N ASN A 58 -5.54 -9.53 -3.61
CA ASN A 58 -4.81 -9.44 -4.86
C ASN A 58 -4.61 -7.99 -5.36
N CYS A 59 -4.46 -7.02 -4.46
CA CYS A 59 -4.02 -5.68 -4.81
C CYS A 59 -2.50 -5.62 -4.93
N GLN A 60 -2.00 -4.91 -5.93
CA GLN A 60 -0.59 -4.56 -6.00
C GLN A 60 -0.30 -3.36 -5.11
N LEU A 61 0.79 -3.42 -4.35
CA LEU A 61 1.18 -2.39 -3.39
C LEU A 61 2.44 -1.68 -3.86
N CYS A 62 2.40 -0.36 -3.83
CA CYS A 62 3.50 0.49 -4.27
C CYS A 62 3.85 1.51 -3.19
N ILE A 63 5.14 1.69 -2.94
CA ILE A 63 5.62 2.82 -2.12
C ILE A 63 6.06 3.94 -3.06
N ASN A 64 5.59 5.15 -2.77
CA ASN A 64 5.97 6.36 -3.46
C ASN A 64 6.97 7.17 -2.62
N ASN A 65 7.86 7.90 -3.30
CA ASN A 65 8.91 8.70 -2.68
C ASN A 65 9.88 7.88 -1.81
N PHE A 66 10.17 6.65 -2.24
CA PHE A 66 11.04 5.71 -1.55
C PHE A 66 12.49 6.19 -1.53
N GLY A 67 13.12 6.18 -0.36
CA GLY A 67 14.46 6.71 -0.15
C GLY A 67 14.46 8.21 0.20
N SER A 68 13.29 8.80 0.40
CA SER A 68 13.19 10.17 0.89
C SER A 68 13.39 10.26 2.40
N SER A 69 13.20 9.17 3.13
CA SER A 69 13.51 9.08 4.56
C SER A 69 14.62 8.08 4.84
N ALA A 70 15.31 8.25 5.97
CA ALA A 70 16.31 7.29 6.43
C ALA A 70 15.73 5.90 6.75
N LYS A 71 14.40 5.78 6.89
CA LYS A 71 13.69 4.55 7.26
C LYS A 71 13.20 3.76 6.04
N ALA A 72 13.51 4.18 4.81
CA ALA A 72 13.00 3.54 3.58
C ALA A 72 13.21 2.03 3.57
N VAL A 73 14.43 1.58 3.89
CA VAL A 73 14.80 0.17 3.91
C VAL A 73 14.03 -0.61 4.98
N GLU A 74 13.84 -0.03 6.16
CA GLU A 74 13.04 -0.65 7.22
C GLU A 74 11.58 -0.76 6.79
N VAL A 75 11.01 0.31 6.26
CA VAL A 75 9.64 0.36 5.76
C VAL A 75 9.41 -0.72 4.70
N ALA A 76 10.26 -0.80 3.68
CA ALA A 76 10.14 -1.84 2.64
C ALA A 76 10.27 -3.26 3.21
N ASN A 77 11.18 -3.49 4.15
CA ASN A 77 11.29 -4.81 4.81
C ASN A 77 10.04 -5.15 5.62
N PHE A 78 9.38 -4.16 6.23
CA PHE A 78 8.20 -4.36 7.06
C PHE A 78 6.93 -4.62 6.25
N VAL A 79 6.73 -3.89 5.15
CA VAL A 79 5.48 -3.92 4.37
C VAL A 79 5.59 -4.72 3.07
N GLN A 80 6.80 -5.09 2.66
CA GLN A 80 7.12 -5.92 1.47
C GLN A 80 6.28 -5.54 0.24
N PRO A 81 6.42 -4.30 -0.27
CA PRO A 81 5.63 -3.85 -1.42
C PRO A 81 6.05 -4.55 -2.71
N ASP A 82 5.12 -4.71 -3.65
CA ASP A 82 5.41 -5.22 -5.00
C ASP A 82 6.26 -4.25 -5.82
N MET A 83 6.07 -2.94 -5.60
CA MET A 83 6.73 -1.89 -6.35
C MET A 83 7.21 -0.76 -5.44
N VAL A 84 8.36 -0.18 -5.75
CA VAL A 84 8.84 1.04 -5.08
C VAL A 84 9.20 2.08 -6.13
N ARG A 85 8.77 3.31 -5.92
CA ARG A 85 9.13 4.47 -6.74
C ARG A 85 10.11 5.33 -5.96
N LEU A 86 11.33 5.44 -6.48
CA LEU A 86 12.38 6.23 -5.88
C LEU A 86 12.01 7.73 -5.86
N ALA A 87 12.33 8.37 -4.74
CA ALA A 87 12.39 9.83 -4.66
C ALA A 87 13.42 10.36 -5.67
N ARG A 88 13.13 11.50 -6.29
CA ARG A 88 13.93 12.08 -7.38
C ARG A 88 14.75 13.26 -6.89
#